data_AF-A0A7J3ANS3-F1
#
_entry.id   AF-A0A7J3ANS3-F1
#
_cell.length_a   1.000
_cell.length_b   1.000
_cell.length_c   1.000
_cell.angle_alpha   90.00
_cell.angle_beta   90.00
_cell.angle_gamma   90.00
#
_symmetry.space_group_name_H-M   'P 1'
#
loop_
_entity.id
_entity.type
_entity.pdbx_description
1 polymer ?
#
loop_
_entity_poly.entity_id
_entity_poly.type
_entity_poly.pdbx_seq_one_letter_code
_entity_poly.pdbx_strand_id
1 'polypeptide(L)' 'MKKFISELKGKTVMTNDGQILGVIENFIVDTGTGELKHVLVIPAEEIDPRMYKTDPQGRLVLPFSEMRAVKDVVVMSIE' A
#
# COMPACT_ATOMS: atom_id res chain seq x y z
N MET A 1 8.06 -13.61 15.07
CA MET A 1 9.00 -13.11 14.03
C MET A 1 8.66 -11.64 13.79
N LYS A 2 9.61 -10.72 13.91
CA LYS A 2 9.37 -9.30 13.61
C LYS A 2 9.35 -9.14 12.09
N LYS A 3 8.44 -8.32 11.55
CA LYS A 3 8.45 -7.90 10.15
C LYS A 3 8.84 -6.43 10.10
N PHE A 4 9.69 -6.07 9.15
CA PHE A 4 10.17 -4.71 8.99
C PHE A 4 9.53 -4.07 7.76
N ILE A 5 9.27 -2.76 7.85
CA ILE A 5 8.73 -1.98 6.71
C ILE A 5 9.66 -2.06 5.49
N SER A 6 10.97 -2.15 5.73
CA SER A 6 11.97 -2.34 4.67
C SER A 6 11.76 -3.61 3.85
N GLU A 7 11.13 -4.64 4.42
CA GLU A 7 10.79 -5.89 3.72
C GLU A 7 9.52 -5.75 2.86
N LEU A 8 8.74 -4.69 3.07
CA LEU A 8 7.50 -4.42 2.33
C LEU A 8 7.73 -3.57 1.08
N LYS A 9 8.77 -2.73 1.08
CA LYS A 9 9.10 -1.89 -0.07
C LYS A 9 9.38 -2.78 -1.29
N GLY A 10 8.77 -2.44 -2.42
CA GLY A 10 8.88 -3.20 -3.67
C GLY A 10 7.92 -4.39 -3.78
N LYS A 11 7.12 -4.71 -2.75
CA LYS A 11 6.10 -5.76 -2.87
C LYS A 11 4.89 -5.29 -3.68
N THR A 12 4.34 -6.21 -4.45
CA THR A 12 3.08 -6.02 -5.17
C THR A 12 1.91 -5.91 -4.19
N VAL A 13 1.05 -4.93 -4.43
CA VAL A 13 -0.22 -4.75 -3.71
C VAL A 13 -1.36 -5.27 -4.56
N MET A 14 -2.20 -6.10 -3.97
CA MET A 14 -3.35 -6.73 -4.60
C MET A 14 -4.58 -6.56 -3.71
N THR A 15 -5.76 -6.40 -4.30
CA THR A 15 -7.04 -6.41 -3.59
C THR A 15 -7.48 -7.84 -3.24
N ASN A 16 -8.50 -7.99 -2.40
CA ASN A 16 -9.06 -9.29 -2.05
C ASN A 16 -9.66 -10.07 -3.25
N ASP A 17 -10.11 -9.36 -4.28
CA ASP A 17 -10.66 -9.94 -5.52
C ASP A 17 -9.59 -10.18 -6.61
N GLY A 18 -8.32 -9.92 -6.31
CA GLY A 18 -7.19 -10.27 -7.16
C GLY A 18 -6.71 -9.16 -8.12
N GLN A 19 -7.29 -7.96 -8.06
CA GLN A 19 -6.80 -6.83 -8.84
C GLN A 19 -5.43 -6.35 -8.32
N ILE A 20 -4.46 -6.20 -9.23
CA ILE A 20 -3.15 -5.66 -8.89
C ILE A 20 -3.21 -4.13 -8.90
N LEU A 21 -2.95 -3.51 -7.75
CA LEU A 21 -2.97 -2.05 -7.63
C LEU A 21 -1.62 -1.43 -7.98
N GLY A 22 -0.53 -2.17 -7.80
CA GLY A 22 0.83 -1.68 -8.09
C GLY A 22 1.85 -2.15 -7.07
N VAL A 23 2.83 -1.29 -6.77
CA VAL A 23 4.00 -1.65 -5.94
C VAL A 23 4.19 -0.67 -4.78
N ILE A 24 4.49 -1.18 -3.58
CA ILE A 24 4.75 -0.35 -2.40
C ILE A 24 6.04 0.45 -2.59
N GLU A 25 5.95 1.76 -2.48
CA GLU A 25 7.10 2.67 -2.52
C GLU A 25 7.48 3.17 -1.12
N ASN A 26 6.48 3.54 -0.31
CA ASN A 26 6.72 4.15 0.99
C ASN A 26 5.50 4.06 1.94
N PHE A 27 5.60 4.64 3.13
CA PHE A 27 4.56 4.66 4.15
C PHE A 27 4.44 6.05 4.78
N ILE A 28 3.23 6.40 5.23
CA ILE A 28 3.00 7.57 6.09
C ILE A 28 2.97 7.09 7.53
N VAL A 29 3.82 7.69 8.37
CA VAL A 29 3.97 7.35 9.79
C VAL A 29 3.65 8.58 10.62
N ASP A 30 2.90 8.37 11.70
CA ASP A 30 2.77 9.38 12.75
C ASP A 30 4.09 9.44 13.55
N THR A 31 4.79 10.57 13.50
CA THR A 31 6.13 10.70 14.11
C THR A 31 6.11 10.82 15.64
N GLY A 32 4.94 11.06 16.25
CA GLY A 32 4.80 11.12 17.70
C GLY A 32 4.57 9.74 18.32
N THR A 33 3.76 8.90 17.66
CA THR A 33 3.34 7.57 18.14
C THR A 33 4.08 6.42 17.47
N GLY A 34 4.67 6.65 16.29
CA GLY A 34 5.24 5.62 15.44
C GLY A 34 4.20 4.80 14.66
N GLU A 35 2.93 5.17 14.70
CA GLU A 35 1.85 4.42 14.05
C GLU A 35 1.90 4.56 12.52
N LEU A 36 1.80 3.44 11.81
CA LEU A 36 1.64 3.43 10.35
C LEU A 36 0.22 3.82 9.98
N LYS A 37 0.05 4.94 9.28
CA LYS A 37 -1.26 5.43 8.85
C LYS A 37 -1.62 4.95 7.45
N HIS A 38 -0.68 5.07 6.51
CA HIS A 38 -0.95 4.75 5.10
C HIS A 38 0.22 4.05 4.42
N VAL A 39 -0.11 3.28 3.40
CA VAL A 39 0.80 2.70 2.42
C VAL A 39 0.74 3.55 1.16
N LEU A 40 1.91 3.87 0.60
CA LEU A 40 2.04 4.63 -0.64
C LEU A 40 2.46 3.67 -1.75
N VAL A 41 1.61 3.56 -2.77
CA VAL A 41 1.73 2.57 -3.84
C VAL A 41 1.91 3.29 -5.17
N ILE A 42 2.93 2.93 -5.94
CA ILE A 42 3.03 3.34 -7.35
C ILE A 42 1.99 2.53 -8.12
N PRO A 43 1.00 3.17 -8.75
CA PRO A 43 -0.06 2.47 -9.47
C PRO A 43 0.51 1.63 -10.62
N ALA A 44 -0.07 0.45 -10.85
CA ALA A 44 0.17 -0.31 -12.07
C ALA A 44 -0.39 0.43 -13.30
N GLU A 45 0.11 0.12 -14.51
CA GLU A 45 -0.30 0.81 -15.75
C GLU A 45 -1.81 0.72 -16.02
N GLU A 46 -2.43 -0.38 -15.59
CA GLU A 46 -3.87 -0.68 -15.76
C GLU A 46 -4.77 0.11 -14.80
N ILE A 47 -4.19 0.73 -13.77
CA ILE A 47 -4.91 1.43 -12.72
C ILE A 47 -5.02 2.90 -13.07
N ASP A 48 -6.25 3.40 -13.22
CA ASP A 48 -6.51 4.84 -13.30
C ASP A 48 -6.40 5.47 -11.90
N PRO A 49 -5.35 6.26 -11.60
CA PRO A 49 -5.13 6.78 -10.26
C PRO A 49 -6.22 7.77 -9.83
N ARG A 50 -6.99 8.33 -10.78
CA ARG A 50 -8.10 9.27 -10.49
C ARG A 50 -9.25 8.63 -9.73
N MET A 51 -9.33 7.29 -9.76
CA MET A 51 -10.30 6.51 -9.01
C MET A 51 -9.95 6.38 -7.53
N TYR A 52 -8.77 6.85 -7.12
CA TYR A 52 -8.21 6.70 -5.78
C TYR A 52 -7.79 8.03 -5.19
N LYS A 53 -7.60 8.06 -3.86
CA LYS A 53 -6.84 9.14 -3.23
C LYS A 53 -5.38 8.98 -3.61
N THR A 54 -4.78 10.05 -4.11
CA THR A 54 -3.36 10.09 -4.44
C THR A 54 -2.64 11.19 -3.67
N ASP A 55 -1.34 11.01 -3.50
CA ASP A 55 -0.46 12.08 -3.05
C ASP A 55 -0.02 12.97 -4.22
N PRO A 56 0.73 14.07 -3.97
CA PRO A 56 1.23 14.94 -5.05
C PRO A 56 2.17 14.28 -6.06
N GLN A 57 2.73 13.10 -5.75
CA GLN A 57 3.58 12.32 -6.66
C GLN A 57 2.76 11.31 -7.49
N GLY A 58 1.43 11.28 -7.32
CA GLY A 58 0.54 10.35 -8.02
C GLY A 58 0.53 8.94 -7.43
N ARG A 59 1.07 8.74 -6.23
CA ARG A 59 1.02 7.43 -5.55
C ARG A 59 -0.34 7.25 -4.90
N LEU A 60 -0.89 6.04 -4.97
CA LEU A 60 -2.11 5.68 -4.27
C LEU A 60 -1.87 5.75 -2.75
N VAL A 61 -2.81 6.34 -2.03
CA VAL A 61 -2.77 6.49 -0.58
C VAL A 61 -3.78 5.52 0.04
N LEU A 62 -3.29 4.37 0.50
CA LEU A 62 -4.13 3.29 1.03
C LEU A 62 -4.01 3.21 2.56
N PRO A 63 -5.11 3.04 3.32
CA PRO A 63 -5.02 2.90 4.77
C PRO A 63 -4.22 1.66 5.16
N PHE A 64 -3.27 1.80 6.08
CA PHE A 64 -2.49 0.65 6.56
C PHE A 64 -3.36 -0.40 7.28
N SER A 65 -4.49 0.03 7.88
CA SER A 65 -5.47 -0.83 8.54
C SER A 65 -6.05 -1.93 7.63
N GLU A 66 -6.09 -1.70 6.32
CA GLU A 66 -6.67 -2.63 5.35
C GLU A 66 -5.71 -3.73 4.90
N MET A 67 -4.46 -3.71 5.36
CA MET A 67 -3.47 -4.72 5.05
C MET A 67 -3.75 -6.03 5.79
N ARG A 68 -4.04 -7.12 5.06
CA ARG A 68 -4.42 -8.42 5.66
C ARG A 68 -3.32 -9.46 5.63
N ALA A 69 -2.65 -9.61 4.49
CA ALA A 69 -1.67 -10.67 4.28
C ALA A 69 -0.39 -10.12 3.69
N VAL A 70 0.73 -10.62 4.22
CA VAL A 70 2.08 -10.26 3.76
C VAL A 70 2.88 -11.55 3.64
N LYS A 71 2.98 -12.08 2.42
CA LYS A 71 3.95 -13.12 2.02
C LYS A 71 4.73 -12.61 0.82
N ASP A 72 4.45 -13.13 -0.37
CA ASP A 72 5.08 -12.70 -1.62
C ASP A 72 4.44 -11.41 -2.10
N VAL A 73 3.12 -11.29 -1.92
CA VAL A 73 2.31 -10.10 -2.17
C VAL A 73 1.73 -9.54 -0.88
N VAL A 74 1.28 -8.28 -0.96
CA VAL A 74 0.52 -7.58 0.08
C VAL A 74 -0.94 -7.52 -0.35
N VAL A 75 -1.84 -8.09 0.46
CA VAL A 75 -3.28 -8.09 0.17
C VAL A 75 -3.98 -6.99 0.97
N MET A 76 -4.77 -6.18 0.28
CA MET A 76 -5.56 -5.08 0.83
C MET A 76 -7.06 -5.38 0.72
N SER A 77 -7.80 -5.13 1.80
CA SER A 77 -9.26 -5.12 1.80
C SER A 77 -9.76 -3.72 1.49
N ILE A 78 -9.96 -3.41 0.22
CA ILE A 78 -10.54 -2.13 -0.20
C ILE A 78 -12.01 -2.39 -0.51
N GLU A 79 -12.90 -1.72 0.21
CA GLU A 79 -14.35 -1.68 -0.05
C GLU A 79 -14.72 -0.50 -0.95
#